data_AF-A0A8S1EE95-F1
#
_entry.id   AF-A0A8S1EE95-F1
#
_cell.length_a   1.000
_cell.length_b   1.000
_cell.length_c   1.000
_cell.angle_alpha   90.00
_cell.angle_beta   90.00
_cell.angle_gamma   90.00
#
_symmetry.space_group_name_H-M   'P 1'
#
loop_
_entity.id
_entity.type
_entity.pdbx_description
1 polymer ?
#
loop_
_entity_poly.entity_id
_entity_poly.type
_entity_poly.pdbx_seq_one_letter_code
_entity_poly.pdbx_strand_id
1 'polypeptide(L)'
;MSSTLAQKGLLALSIVLIFIGICLTIGGAFSPAWQVVDIREFRAEHQHGLWWDCIRAEKHVVAVGDFYDETPLHCMYKFDNSAELVIQNTLNNIDEDGAAGESEHHRFWAWHKAILFFIVTSEFLAFISICAGVCAPCFTPTAFAFSISLFIAMLCSLLSDGIFFLAANRVDNRFVQGMVGTYEQRIGYAFYLHLMGTVCWVLAFICALMTTYKFVSGNQDDGSKENLFTWQQQSQPATLSVHNLPYHREEPLLDEKFPQYPSTAYRPSPQVPYRTTSITQYRETSA
;
A
#
# COMPACT_ATOMS: atom_id res chain seq x y z
N MET A 1 11.04 21.84 -11.20
CA MET A 1 11.94 20.70 -10.97
C MET A 1 11.69 19.65 -12.05
N SER A 2 12.64 19.42 -12.95
CA SER A 2 12.49 18.40 -14.00
C SER A 2 12.96 17.05 -13.46
N SER A 3 12.02 16.15 -13.15
CA SER A 3 12.35 14.77 -12.75
C SER A 3 13.21 14.08 -13.80
N THR A 4 14.26 13.37 -13.38
CA THR A 4 15.13 12.64 -14.31
C THR A 4 14.36 11.52 -15.04
N LEU A 5 14.79 11.16 -16.26
CA LEU A 5 14.18 10.08 -17.03
C LEU A 5 14.13 8.76 -16.24
N ALA A 6 15.19 8.47 -15.48
CA ALA A 6 15.28 7.29 -14.62
C ALA A 6 14.23 7.28 -13.50
N GLN A 7 13.96 8.42 -12.87
CA GLN A 7 12.96 8.56 -11.81
C GLN A 7 11.55 8.34 -12.33
N LYS A 8 11.23 8.93 -13.50
CA LYS A 8 9.96 8.68 -14.19
C LYS A 8 9.81 7.20 -14.58
N GLY A 9 10.89 6.59 -15.06
CA GLY A 9 10.92 5.16 -15.40
C GLY A 9 10.67 4.25 -14.20
N LEU A 10 11.33 4.49 -13.06
CA LEU A 10 11.15 3.72 -11.83
C LEU A 10 9.74 3.86 -11.25
N LEU A 11 9.19 5.08 -11.26
CA LEU A 11 7.82 5.32 -10.83
C LEU A 11 6.81 4.59 -11.71
N ALA A 12 6.94 4.71 -13.03
CA ALA A 12 6.07 4.03 -13.99
C ALA A 12 6.15 2.50 -13.86
N LEU A 13 7.37 1.96 -13.74
CA LEU A 13 7.58 0.53 -13.51
C LEU A 13 6.91 0.05 -12.22
N SER A 14 7.07 0.81 -11.13
CA SER A 14 6.42 0.49 -9.86
C SER A 14 4.89 0.47 -10.00
N ILE A 15 4.29 1.48 -10.64
CA ILE A 15 2.83 1.54 -10.86
C ILE A 15 2.34 0.35 -11.70
N VAL A 16 3.06 -0.02 -12.77
CA VAL A 16 2.71 -1.17 -13.61
C VAL A 16 2.79 -2.48 -12.80
N LEU A 17 3.82 -2.66 -11.98
CA LEU A 17 3.96 -3.82 -11.11
C LEU A 17 2.85 -3.89 -10.05
N ILE A 18 2.43 -2.75 -9.49
CA ILE A 18 1.30 -2.70 -8.54
C ILE A 18 0.01 -3.13 -9.24
N PHE A 19 -0.25 -2.62 -10.45
CA PHE A 19 -1.43 -2.98 -11.23
C PHE A 19 -1.46 -4.48 -11.59
N ILE A 20 -0.36 -5.03 -12.07
CA ILE A 20 -0.23 -6.47 -12.33
C ILE A 20 -0.46 -7.26 -11.03
N GLY A 21 0.12 -6.79 -9.92
CA GLY A 21 -0.08 -7.38 -8.59
C GLY A 21 -1.56 -7.45 -8.22
N ILE A 22 -2.29 -6.33 -8.31
CA ILE A 22 -3.75 -6.23 -8.06
C ILE A 22 -4.52 -7.25 -8.91
N CYS A 23 -4.22 -7.35 -10.21
CA CYS A 23 -4.90 -8.30 -11.08
C CYS A 23 -4.66 -9.76 -10.67
N LEU A 24 -3.43 -10.10 -10.29
CA LEU A 24 -3.06 -11.45 -9.87
C LEU A 24 -3.66 -11.81 -8.50
N THR A 25 -3.63 -10.90 -7.53
CA THR A 25 -4.20 -11.10 -6.19
C THR A 25 -5.72 -11.19 -6.23
N ILE A 26 -6.39 -10.35 -7.02
CA ILE A 26 -7.84 -10.48 -7.28
C ILE A 26 -8.12 -11.80 -7.98
N GLY A 27 -7.36 -12.16 -9.01
CA GLY A 27 -7.53 -13.44 -9.71
C GLY A 27 -7.38 -14.66 -8.79
N GLY A 28 -6.43 -14.62 -7.85
CA GLY A 28 -6.28 -15.62 -6.80
C GLY A 28 -7.46 -15.62 -5.82
N ALA A 29 -7.85 -14.46 -5.29
CA ALA A 29 -8.93 -14.33 -4.30
C ALA A 29 -10.31 -14.77 -4.84
N PHE A 30 -10.56 -14.55 -6.13
CA PHE A 30 -11.75 -15.01 -6.85
C PHE A 30 -11.54 -16.36 -7.56
N SER A 31 -10.57 -17.17 -7.14
CA SER A 31 -10.43 -18.53 -7.63
C SER A 31 -10.78 -19.55 -6.54
N PRO A 32 -11.52 -20.63 -6.87
CA PRO A 32 -11.87 -21.68 -5.91
C PRO A 32 -10.71 -22.62 -5.58
N ALA A 33 -9.56 -22.53 -6.24
CA ALA A 33 -8.50 -23.52 -6.11
C ALA A 33 -7.38 -23.06 -5.17
N TRP A 34 -7.69 -22.67 -3.94
CA TRP A 34 -6.67 -22.39 -2.92
C TRP A 34 -6.14 -23.69 -2.33
N GLN A 35 -7.04 -24.63 -2.05
CA GLN A 35 -6.71 -26.03 -1.78
C GLN A 35 -7.52 -26.92 -2.72
N VAL A 36 -6.93 -28.03 -3.14
CA VAL A 36 -7.58 -29.00 -4.03
C VAL A 36 -7.40 -30.39 -3.45
N VAL A 37 -8.48 -31.15 -3.41
CA VAL A 37 -8.49 -32.54 -2.96
C VAL A 37 -9.26 -33.39 -3.95
N ASP A 38 -8.75 -34.58 -4.22
CA ASP A 38 -9.38 -35.58 -5.06
C ASP A 38 -9.82 -36.74 -4.15
N ILE A 39 -11.13 -36.92 -4.02
CA ILE A 39 -11.73 -37.94 -3.16
C ILE A 39 -12.13 -39.13 -4.03
N ARG A 40 -11.34 -40.19 -3.92
CA ARG A 40 -11.47 -41.37 -4.79
C ARG A 40 -12.75 -42.17 -4.54
N GLU A 41 -13.33 -42.13 -3.33
CA GLU A 41 -14.59 -42.84 -3.07
C GLU A 41 -15.77 -42.19 -3.80
N PHE A 42 -15.81 -40.86 -3.84
CA PHE A 42 -16.87 -40.11 -4.51
C PHE A 42 -16.55 -39.79 -5.97
N ARG A 43 -15.31 -40.05 -6.42
CA ARG A 43 -14.80 -39.70 -7.75
C ARG A 43 -15.08 -38.23 -8.06
N ALA A 44 -14.67 -37.37 -7.14
CA ALA A 44 -14.91 -35.95 -7.24
C ALA A 44 -13.67 -35.16 -6.82
N GLU A 45 -13.36 -34.13 -7.61
CA GLU A 45 -12.39 -33.11 -7.27
C GLU A 45 -13.09 -31.96 -6.56
N HIS A 46 -12.59 -31.62 -5.37
CA HIS A 46 -13.09 -30.54 -4.56
C HIS A 46 -12.04 -29.44 -4.51
N GLN A 47 -12.46 -28.24 -4.90
CA GLN A 47 -11.66 -27.03 -4.91
C GLN A 47 -12.16 -26.10 -3.82
N HIS A 48 -11.33 -25.91 -2.80
CA HIS A 48 -11.63 -25.04 -1.68
C HIS A 48 -11.05 -23.65 -1.90
N GLY A 49 -11.93 -22.66 -2.02
CA GLY A 49 -11.58 -21.25 -2.11
C GLY A 49 -11.67 -20.57 -0.75
N LEU A 50 -11.36 -19.27 -0.72
CA LEU A 50 -11.39 -18.52 0.54
C LEU A 50 -12.82 -18.26 1.06
N TRP A 51 -13.79 -18.11 0.16
CA TRP A 51 -15.17 -17.69 0.48
C TRP A 51 -16.24 -18.45 -0.32
N TRP A 52 -15.81 -19.32 -1.23
CA TRP A 52 -16.63 -20.28 -1.95
C TRP A 52 -15.86 -21.58 -2.10
N ASP A 53 -16.55 -22.64 -2.47
CA ASP A 53 -15.97 -23.94 -2.83
C ASP A 53 -16.63 -24.43 -4.12
N CYS A 54 -15.91 -25.20 -4.92
CA CYS A 54 -16.45 -25.80 -6.12
C CYS A 54 -16.15 -27.29 -6.19
N ILE A 55 -17.11 -28.07 -6.71
CA ILE A 55 -17.03 -29.52 -6.83
C ILE A 55 -17.13 -29.89 -8.30
N ARG A 56 -16.29 -30.82 -8.74
CA ARG A 56 -16.31 -31.42 -10.08
C ARG A 56 -16.38 -32.94 -9.93
N ALA A 57 -17.45 -33.56 -10.43
CA ALA A 57 -17.57 -35.02 -10.46
C ALA A 57 -16.81 -35.60 -11.67
N GLU A 58 -15.91 -36.56 -11.46
CA GLU A 58 -15.23 -37.28 -12.55
C GLU A 58 -16.20 -38.25 -13.24
N LYS A 59 -16.43 -38.06 -14.55
CA LYS A 59 -17.26 -38.96 -15.36
C LYS A 59 -16.51 -40.26 -15.68
N HIS A 60 -17.26 -41.37 -15.77
CA HIS A 60 -16.72 -42.67 -16.19
C HIS A 60 -16.40 -42.68 -17.69
N VAL A 61 -15.29 -43.32 -18.04
CA VAL A 61 -15.02 -43.88 -19.38
C VAL A 61 -16.13 -44.85 -19.81
N VAL A 62 -17.12 -44.39 -20.58
CA VAL A 62 -17.93 -45.26 -21.47
C VAL A 62 -18.40 -44.50 -22.73
N ALA A 63 -17.46 -44.12 -23.60
CA ALA A 63 -17.59 -44.07 -25.07
C ALA A 63 -16.38 -43.33 -25.64
N VAL A 64 -15.85 -43.80 -26.77
CA VAL A 64 -14.67 -43.25 -27.48
C VAL A 64 -14.87 -41.80 -27.99
N GLY A 65 -16.03 -41.18 -27.72
CA GLY A 65 -16.41 -39.84 -28.20
C GLY A 65 -16.45 -38.70 -27.16
N ASP A 66 -16.56 -38.98 -25.86
CA ASP A 66 -16.85 -37.95 -24.83
C ASP A 66 -15.61 -37.55 -23.99
N PHE A 67 -14.40 -37.81 -24.51
CA PHE A 67 -13.13 -37.60 -23.80
C PHE A 67 -12.77 -36.14 -23.48
N TYR A 68 -13.58 -35.16 -23.89
CA TYR A 68 -13.26 -33.73 -23.74
C TYR A 68 -14.34 -32.90 -23.03
N ASP A 69 -15.49 -33.49 -22.65
CA ASP A 69 -16.55 -32.77 -21.93
C ASP A 69 -16.39 -32.95 -20.41
N GLU A 70 -15.42 -32.21 -19.88
CA GLU A 70 -15.24 -31.95 -18.45
C GLU A 70 -16.59 -31.54 -17.83
N THR A 71 -16.95 -32.14 -16.69
CA THR A 71 -18.19 -31.76 -15.98
C THR A 71 -18.10 -30.32 -15.51
N PRO A 72 -19.21 -29.55 -15.58
CA PRO A 72 -19.22 -28.18 -15.10
C PRO A 72 -18.95 -28.15 -13.59
N LEU A 73 -18.12 -27.19 -13.14
CA LEU A 73 -17.91 -26.93 -11.72
C LEU A 73 -19.21 -26.47 -11.07
N HIS A 74 -19.63 -27.16 -10.01
CA HIS A 74 -20.73 -26.71 -9.18
C HIS A 74 -20.16 -25.95 -7.98
N CYS A 75 -20.38 -24.63 -7.92
CA CYS A 75 -19.82 -23.77 -6.89
C CYS A 75 -20.87 -23.35 -5.85
N MET A 76 -20.47 -23.32 -4.59
CA MET A 76 -21.28 -22.90 -3.46
C MET A 76 -20.51 -21.92 -2.57
N TYR A 77 -21.23 -20.97 -1.96
CA TYR A 77 -20.64 -19.98 -1.08
C TYR A 77 -20.56 -20.47 0.37
N LYS A 78 -19.45 -20.19 1.06
CA LYS A 78 -19.25 -20.58 2.47
C LYS A 78 -20.15 -19.84 3.46
N PHE A 79 -20.76 -18.73 3.05
CA PHE A 79 -21.64 -17.89 3.87
C PHE A 79 -23.14 -18.18 3.67
N ASP A 80 -23.50 -19.19 2.88
CA ASP A 80 -24.89 -19.56 2.69
C ASP A 80 -25.43 -20.39 3.87
N ASN A 81 -26.56 -19.97 4.45
CA ASN A 81 -27.21 -20.68 5.56
C ASN A 81 -27.67 -22.09 5.15
N SER A 82 -27.99 -22.31 3.86
CA SER A 82 -28.30 -23.65 3.35
C SER A 82 -27.08 -24.58 3.46
N ALA A 83 -25.89 -24.06 3.14
CA ALA A 83 -24.65 -24.82 3.24
C ALA A 83 -24.35 -25.17 4.71
N GLU A 84 -24.52 -24.20 5.63
CA GLU A 84 -24.34 -24.45 7.06
C GLU A 84 -25.31 -25.51 7.62
N LEU A 85 -26.58 -25.50 7.18
CA LEU A 85 -27.59 -26.44 7.66
C LEU A 85 -27.36 -27.87 7.15
N VAL A 86 -26.93 -28.01 5.89
CA VAL A 86 -26.50 -29.31 5.34
C VAL A 86 -25.28 -29.82 6.10
N ILE A 87 -24.30 -28.97 6.37
CA ILE A 87 -23.10 -29.32 7.16
C ILE A 87 -23.48 -29.77 8.57
N GLN A 88 -24.34 -29.02 9.27
CA GLN A 88 -24.80 -29.40 10.62
C GLN A 88 -25.55 -30.74 10.62
N ASN A 89 -26.35 -31.01 9.60
CA ASN A 89 -27.08 -32.28 9.49
C ASN A 89 -26.12 -33.46 9.24
N THR A 90 -25.12 -33.30 8.36
CA THR A 90 -24.08 -34.31 8.11
C THR A 90 -23.19 -34.52 9.34
N LEU A 91 -22.87 -33.46 10.08
CA LEU A 91 -22.11 -33.54 11.34
C LEU A 91 -22.88 -34.23 12.48
N ASN A 92 -24.20 -34.14 12.51
CA ASN A 92 -24.99 -34.85 13.52
C ASN A 92 -25.10 -36.36 13.21
N ASN A 93 -24.82 -36.77 11.97
CA ASN A 93 -24.89 -38.16 11.51
C ASN A 93 -23.51 -38.68 11.04
N ILE A 94 -22.41 -38.28 11.70
CA ILE A 94 -21.03 -38.64 11.31
C ILE A 94 -20.82 -40.16 11.17
N ASP A 95 -21.48 -40.96 12.01
CA ASP A 95 -21.35 -42.42 11.97
C ASP A 95 -22.04 -43.05 10.73
N GLU A 96 -22.97 -42.31 10.10
CA GLU A 96 -23.74 -42.75 8.94
C GLU A 96 -23.19 -42.14 7.64
N ASP A 97 -22.71 -40.89 7.69
CA ASP A 97 -22.19 -40.13 6.56
C ASP A 97 -20.67 -39.94 6.66
N GLY A 98 -19.90 -40.79 5.97
CA GLY A 98 -18.44 -40.61 5.83
C GLY A 98 -18.02 -39.34 5.06
N ALA A 99 -18.98 -38.52 4.60
CA ALA A 99 -18.78 -37.19 4.05
C ALA A 99 -18.72 -36.08 5.13
N ALA A 100 -18.93 -36.40 6.40
CA ALA A 100 -18.95 -35.41 7.48
C ALA A 100 -17.59 -34.71 7.69
N GLY A 101 -16.47 -35.40 7.51
CA GLY A 101 -15.13 -34.80 7.62
C GLY A 101 -14.83 -33.76 6.53
N GLU A 102 -15.42 -33.93 5.36
CA GLU A 102 -15.36 -32.97 4.26
C GLU A 102 -16.26 -31.75 4.51
N SER A 103 -17.44 -31.96 5.10
CA SER A 103 -18.38 -30.87 5.39
C SER A 103 -17.80 -29.77 6.29
N GLU A 104 -16.88 -30.12 7.21
CA GLU A 104 -16.18 -29.15 8.07
C GLU A 104 -15.27 -28.18 7.31
N HIS A 105 -14.79 -28.57 6.12
CA HIS A 105 -13.92 -27.73 5.29
C HIS A 105 -14.71 -26.68 4.50
N HIS A 106 -16.01 -26.90 4.29
CA HIS A 106 -16.93 -25.90 3.74
C HIS A 106 -17.27 -24.79 4.75
N ARG A 107 -16.98 -24.99 6.04
CA ARG A 107 -17.31 -24.00 7.08
C ARG A 107 -16.45 -22.75 6.97
N PHE A 108 -17.07 -21.58 7.17
CA PHE A 108 -16.37 -20.30 7.10
C PHE A 108 -15.60 -19.98 8.40
N TRP A 109 -14.44 -20.63 8.55
CA TRP A 109 -13.57 -20.48 9.72
C TRP A 109 -13.00 -19.07 9.92
N ALA A 110 -12.56 -18.79 11.16
CA ALA A 110 -11.96 -17.50 11.52
C ALA A 110 -10.71 -17.15 10.71
N TRP A 111 -9.91 -18.15 10.32
CA TRP A 111 -8.71 -17.93 9.52
C TRP A 111 -9.04 -17.49 8.09
N HIS A 112 -10.09 -18.04 7.46
CA HIS A 112 -10.59 -17.55 6.15
C HIS A 112 -11.01 -16.08 6.23
N LYS A 113 -11.74 -15.70 7.29
CA LYS A 113 -12.16 -14.31 7.55
C LYS A 113 -10.96 -13.38 7.71
N ALA A 114 -9.93 -13.83 8.45
CA ALA A 114 -8.70 -13.06 8.65
C ALA A 114 -7.95 -12.84 7.33
N ILE A 115 -7.79 -13.90 6.52
CA ILE A 115 -7.16 -13.80 5.19
C ILE A 115 -7.90 -12.79 4.31
N LEU A 116 -9.21 -12.94 4.16
CA LEU A 116 -10.02 -12.03 3.33
C LEU A 116 -9.94 -10.58 3.80
N PHE A 117 -9.94 -10.36 5.12
CA PHE A 117 -9.73 -9.03 5.69
C PHE A 117 -8.39 -8.43 5.26
N PHE A 118 -7.31 -9.20 5.36
CA PHE A 118 -5.98 -8.75 4.94
C PHE A 118 -5.90 -8.51 3.42
N ILE A 119 -6.49 -9.38 2.60
CA ILE A 119 -6.55 -9.21 1.14
C ILE A 119 -7.29 -7.92 0.78
N VAL A 120 -8.53 -7.72 1.27
CA VAL A 120 -9.33 -6.53 0.95
C VAL A 120 -8.63 -5.24 1.43
N THR A 121 -8.05 -5.26 2.63
CA THR A 121 -7.28 -4.13 3.15
C THR A 121 -6.07 -3.84 2.27
N SER A 122 -5.38 -4.89 1.81
CA SER A 122 -4.24 -4.76 0.92
C SER A 122 -4.61 -4.16 -0.43
N GLU A 123 -5.67 -4.65 -1.08
CA GLU A 123 -6.16 -4.12 -2.36
C GLU A 123 -6.53 -2.64 -2.27
N PHE A 124 -7.23 -2.26 -1.21
CA PHE A 124 -7.63 -0.88 -0.99
C PHE A 124 -6.41 0.04 -0.82
N LEU A 125 -5.41 -0.39 -0.05
CA LEU A 125 -4.16 0.36 0.14
C LEU A 125 -3.29 0.39 -1.13
N ALA A 126 -3.27 -0.69 -1.92
CA ALA A 126 -2.58 -0.72 -3.21
C ALA A 126 -3.21 0.26 -4.21
N PHE A 127 -4.55 0.36 -4.23
CA PHE A 127 -5.26 1.36 -5.04
C PHE A 127 -4.94 2.80 -4.60
N ILE A 128 -4.96 3.07 -3.28
CA ILE A 128 -4.52 4.38 -2.74
C ILE A 128 -3.07 4.68 -3.14
N SER A 129 -2.20 3.67 -3.11
CA SER A 129 -0.82 3.81 -3.54
C SER A 129 -0.73 4.25 -5.00
N ILE A 130 -1.44 3.60 -5.93
CA ILE A 130 -1.46 4.04 -7.33
C ILE A 130 -1.91 5.50 -7.45
N CYS A 131 -2.97 5.90 -6.74
CA CYS A 131 -3.48 7.27 -6.78
C CYS A 131 -2.44 8.28 -6.27
N ALA A 132 -1.74 7.95 -5.19
CA ALA A 132 -0.65 8.77 -4.65
C ALA A 132 0.56 8.81 -5.59
N GLY A 133 0.90 7.68 -6.23
CA GLY A 133 2.02 7.56 -7.18
C GLY A 133 1.82 8.40 -8.44
N VAL A 134 0.60 8.43 -8.99
CA VAL A 134 0.25 9.29 -10.13
C VAL A 134 0.34 10.78 -9.76
N CYS A 135 0.03 11.14 -8.51
CA CYS A 135 0.13 12.51 -8.00
C CYS A 135 1.55 12.93 -7.57
N ALA A 136 2.48 11.98 -7.44
CA ALA A 136 3.85 12.22 -6.95
C ALA A 136 4.62 13.31 -7.70
N PRO A 137 4.51 13.46 -9.04
CA PRO A 137 5.18 14.55 -9.75
C PRO A 137 4.60 15.94 -9.45
N CYS A 138 3.34 16.03 -9.01
CA CYS A 138 2.64 17.28 -8.73
C CYS A 138 2.88 17.79 -7.31
N PHE A 139 3.04 16.87 -6.35
CA PHE A 139 3.16 17.20 -4.93
C PHE A 139 4.10 16.22 -4.21
N THR A 140 5.32 16.63 -3.90
CA THR A 140 6.38 15.77 -3.34
C THR A 140 5.96 14.95 -2.11
N PRO A 141 5.17 15.45 -1.15
CA PRO A 141 4.75 14.65 0.00
C PRO A 141 3.89 13.42 -0.37
N THR A 142 3.24 13.40 -1.54
CA THR A 142 2.52 12.20 -2.01
C THR A 142 3.46 11.03 -2.35
N ALA A 143 4.76 11.26 -2.57
CA ALA A 143 5.73 10.18 -2.72
C ALA A 143 5.89 9.36 -1.42
N PHE A 144 5.80 10.00 -0.25
CA PHE A 144 5.79 9.30 1.04
C PHE A 144 4.48 8.52 1.22
N ALA A 145 3.34 9.13 0.90
CA ALA A 145 2.05 8.46 0.95
C ALA A 145 2.02 7.22 0.02
N PHE A 146 2.57 7.33 -1.18
CA PHE A 146 2.77 6.24 -2.14
C PHE A 146 3.56 5.08 -1.54
N SER A 147 4.75 5.37 -0.97
CA SER A 147 5.62 4.34 -0.41
C SER A 147 5.06 3.70 0.86
N ILE A 148 4.44 4.48 1.75
CA ILE A 148 3.90 3.98 3.03
C ILE A 148 2.66 3.12 2.78
N SER A 149 1.74 3.57 1.93
CA SER A 149 0.55 2.78 1.57
C SER A 149 0.92 1.47 0.88
N LEU A 150 1.89 1.48 -0.04
CA LEU A 150 2.39 0.28 -0.69
C LEU A 150 3.05 -0.69 0.30
N PHE A 151 3.82 -0.16 1.25
CA PHE A 151 4.44 -0.97 2.29
C PHE A 151 3.39 -1.71 3.13
N ILE A 152 2.37 -0.99 3.60
CA ILE A 152 1.31 -1.59 4.41
C ILE A 152 0.50 -2.59 3.59
N ALA A 153 0.17 -2.28 2.33
CA ALA A 153 -0.48 -3.22 1.42
C ALA A 153 0.34 -4.52 1.28
N MET A 154 1.61 -4.39 0.92
CA MET A 154 2.53 -5.53 0.77
C MET A 154 2.64 -6.36 2.06
N LEU A 155 2.69 -5.73 3.24
CA LEU A 155 2.68 -6.46 4.52
C LEU A 155 1.36 -7.21 4.75
N CYS A 156 0.21 -6.58 4.51
CA CYS A 156 -1.09 -7.25 4.64
C CYS A 156 -1.18 -8.45 3.68
N SER A 157 -0.70 -8.31 2.45
CA SER A 157 -0.64 -9.38 1.46
C SER A 157 0.24 -10.56 1.91
N LEU A 158 1.45 -10.28 2.41
CA LEU A 158 2.34 -11.31 2.98
C LEU A 158 1.73 -12.00 4.20
N LEU A 159 1.03 -11.26 5.07
CA LEU A 159 0.34 -11.84 6.22
C LEU A 159 -0.80 -12.76 5.78
N SER A 160 -1.56 -12.36 4.76
CA SER A 160 -2.58 -13.22 4.13
C SER A 160 -1.97 -14.54 3.63
N ASP A 161 -0.89 -14.47 2.85
CA ASP A 161 -0.19 -15.65 2.35
C ASP A 161 0.35 -16.53 3.48
N GLY A 162 0.93 -15.93 4.51
CA GLY A 162 1.48 -16.63 5.67
C GLY A 162 0.41 -17.33 6.51
N ILE A 163 -0.71 -16.65 6.79
CA ILE A 163 -1.84 -17.23 7.54
C ILE A 163 -2.41 -18.41 6.76
N PHE A 164 -2.64 -18.25 5.45
CA PHE A 164 -3.10 -19.33 4.60
C PHE A 164 -2.12 -20.51 4.63
N PHE A 165 -0.83 -20.27 4.39
CA PHE A 165 0.16 -21.33 4.35
C PHE A 165 0.25 -22.11 5.66
N LEU A 166 0.22 -21.42 6.81
CA LEU A 166 0.21 -22.07 8.12
C LEU A 166 -1.09 -22.84 8.37
N ALA A 167 -2.24 -22.27 7.99
CA ALA A 167 -3.53 -22.94 8.13
C ALA A 167 -3.63 -24.18 7.23
N ALA A 168 -3.18 -24.12 5.98
CA ALA A 168 -3.22 -25.22 5.02
C ALA A 168 -2.27 -26.37 5.40
N ASN A 169 -1.17 -26.08 6.10
CA ASN A 169 -0.24 -27.11 6.59
C ASN A 169 -0.63 -27.71 7.94
N ARG A 170 -1.64 -27.16 8.61
CA ARG A 170 -2.16 -27.73 9.85
C ARG A 170 -2.79 -29.10 9.55
N VAL A 171 -2.49 -30.11 10.37
CA VAL A 171 -2.94 -31.50 10.16
C VAL A 171 -4.45 -31.59 9.94
N ASP A 172 -5.24 -30.86 10.74
CA ASP A 172 -6.71 -30.83 10.68
C ASP A 172 -7.25 -30.32 9.34
N ASN A 173 -6.48 -29.48 8.64
CA ASN A 173 -6.87 -28.86 7.36
C ASN A 173 -6.17 -29.49 6.15
N ARG A 174 -5.03 -30.16 6.38
CA ARG A 174 -4.25 -30.83 5.33
C ARG A 174 -4.86 -32.16 4.93
N PHE A 175 -5.53 -32.83 5.86
CA PHE A 175 -6.09 -34.16 5.64
C PHE A 175 -7.61 -34.13 5.78
N VAL A 176 -8.31 -34.52 4.72
CA VAL A 176 -9.75 -34.76 4.75
C VAL A 176 -9.98 -36.23 5.06
N GLN A 177 -10.86 -36.52 6.02
CA GLN A 177 -11.31 -37.86 6.31
C GLN A 177 -12.51 -38.18 5.42
N GLY A 178 -12.36 -39.19 4.56
CA GLY A 178 -13.47 -39.82 3.85
C GLY A 178 -13.99 -41.03 4.62
N MET A 179 -14.96 -41.72 4.03
CA MET A 179 -15.59 -42.90 4.63
C MET A 179 -14.61 -44.07 4.83
N VAL A 180 -13.64 -44.24 3.92
CA VAL A 180 -12.75 -45.42 3.88
C VAL A 180 -11.26 -45.04 3.95
N GLY A 181 -10.92 -43.75 3.79
CA GLY A 181 -9.54 -43.30 3.80
C GLY A 181 -9.36 -41.83 4.20
N THR A 182 -8.09 -41.41 4.24
CA THR A 182 -7.71 -40.01 4.42
C THR A 182 -7.07 -39.47 3.15
N TYR A 183 -7.51 -38.30 2.72
CA TYR A 183 -7.08 -37.64 1.49
C TYR A 183 -6.27 -36.40 1.83
N GLU A 184 -5.13 -36.25 1.19
CA GLU A 184 -4.27 -35.07 1.37
C GLU A 184 -4.73 -33.93 0.45
N GLN A 185 -5.07 -32.80 1.05
CA GLN A 185 -5.32 -31.56 0.32
C GLN A 185 -4.00 -30.97 -0.16
N ARG A 186 -3.94 -30.64 -1.46
CA ARG A 186 -2.80 -29.95 -2.07
C ARG A 186 -3.10 -28.47 -2.15
N ILE A 187 -2.06 -27.65 -2.07
CA ILE A 187 -2.17 -26.21 -2.35
C ILE A 187 -2.47 -26.05 -3.84
N GLY A 188 -3.54 -25.35 -4.17
CA GLY A 188 -3.99 -25.13 -5.54
C GLY A 188 -3.38 -23.88 -6.18
N TYR A 189 -3.69 -23.67 -7.46
CA TYR A 189 -3.10 -22.60 -8.26
C TYR A 189 -3.48 -21.19 -7.80
N ALA A 190 -4.62 -21.02 -7.12
CA ALA A 190 -5.12 -19.72 -6.69
C ALA A 190 -4.17 -19.06 -5.68
N PHE A 191 -3.63 -19.86 -4.75
CA PHE A 191 -2.62 -19.41 -3.81
C PHE A 191 -1.36 -18.94 -4.53
N TYR A 192 -0.88 -19.69 -5.53
CA TYR A 192 0.30 -19.30 -6.29
C TYR A 192 0.08 -18.03 -7.12
N LEU A 193 -1.11 -17.83 -7.69
CA LEU A 193 -1.46 -16.58 -8.35
C LEU A 193 -1.42 -15.40 -7.38
N HIS A 194 -2.03 -15.54 -6.20
CA HIS A 194 -1.99 -14.50 -5.18
C HIS A 194 -0.54 -14.21 -4.74
N LEU A 195 0.24 -15.25 -4.43
CA LEU A 195 1.65 -15.14 -4.05
C LEU A 195 2.51 -14.44 -5.12
N MET A 196 2.27 -14.74 -6.41
CA MET A 196 2.95 -14.04 -7.52
C MET A 196 2.60 -12.55 -7.53
N GLY A 197 1.34 -12.19 -7.26
CA GLY A 197 0.92 -10.81 -7.08
C GLY A 197 1.64 -10.13 -5.91
N THR A 198 1.78 -10.82 -4.78
CA THR A 198 2.55 -10.36 -3.62
C THR A 198 4.02 -10.09 -3.98
N VAL A 199 4.66 -10.99 -4.75
CA VAL A 199 6.03 -10.79 -5.24
C VAL A 199 6.13 -9.57 -6.15
N CYS A 200 5.14 -9.32 -7.02
CA CYS A 200 5.07 -8.09 -7.82
C CYS A 200 5.04 -6.84 -6.93
N TRP A 201 4.27 -6.85 -5.83
CA TRP A 201 4.23 -5.74 -4.86
C TRP A 201 5.55 -5.56 -4.10
N VAL A 202 6.26 -6.63 -3.75
CA VAL A 202 7.61 -6.54 -3.17
C VAL A 202 8.58 -5.85 -4.14
N LEU A 203 8.58 -6.24 -5.42
CA LEU A 203 9.42 -5.61 -6.44
C LEU A 203 9.02 -4.15 -6.69
N ALA A 204 7.72 -3.86 -6.72
CA ALA A 204 7.20 -2.51 -6.85
C ALA A 204 7.64 -1.63 -5.68
N PHE A 205 7.62 -2.16 -4.46
CA PHE A 205 8.04 -1.46 -3.24
C PHE A 205 9.53 -1.12 -3.27
N ILE A 206 10.39 -2.03 -3.72
CA ILE A 206 11.80 -1.74 -3.93
C ILE A 206 11.99 -0.58 -4.92
N CYS A 207 11.25 -0.57 -6.03
CA CYS A 207 11.28 0.54 -6.99
C CYS A 207 10.76 1.86 -6.38
N ALA A 208 9.72 1.79 -5.52
CA ALA A 208 9.16 2.93 -4.82
C ALA A 208 10.15 3.54 -3.81
N LEU A 209 10.91 2.69 -3.09
CA LEU A 209 11.99 3.14 -2.21
C LEU A 209 13.10 3.86 -2.98
N MET A 210 13.56 3.29 -4.10
CA MET A 210 14.57 3.94 -4.95
C MET A 210 14.08 5.29 -5.48
N THR A 211 12.82 5.35 -5.90
CA THR A 211 12.18 6.58 -6.39
C THR A 211 12.13 7.64 -5.29
N THR A 212 11.66 7.27 -4.10
CA THR A 212 11.57 8.18 -2.94
C THR A 212 12.94 8.65 -2.49
N TYR A 213 13.94 7.76 -2.43
CA TYR A 213 15.32 8.11 -2.10
C TYR A 213 15.87 9.16 -3.07
N LYS A 214 15.67 8.99 -4.38
CA LYS A 214 16.10 9.96 -5.40
C LYS A 214 15.37 11.30 -5.30
N PHE A 215 14.09 11.30 -4.93
CA PHE A 215 13.35 12.54 -4.64
C PHE A 215 13.95 13.31 -3.46
N VAL A 216 14.37 12.61 -2.40
CA VAL A 216 14.95 13.24 -1.20
C VAL A 216 16.38 13.71 -1.46
N SER A 217 17.22 12.89 -2.10
CA SER A 217 18.62 13.23 -2.35
C SER A 217 18.78 14.37 -3.37
N GLY A 218 17.93 14.43 -4.40
CA GLY A 218 17.98 15.50 -5.39
C GLY A 218 17.71 16.89 -4.80
N ASN A 219 16.84 16.98 -3.78
CA ASN A 219 16.59 18.24 -3.07
C ASN A 219 17.81 18.73 -2.27
N GLN A 220 18.63 17.82 -1.73
CA GLN A 220 19.84 18.20 -0.99
C GLN A 220 20.92 18.77 -1.93
N ASP A 221 21.09 18.18 -3.12
CA ASP A 221 22.09 18.65 -4.09
C ASP A 221 21.75 20.03 -4.66
N ASP A 222 20.49 20.30 -4.96
CA ASP A 222 20.06 21.62 -5.46
C ASP A 222 20.13 22.70 -4.36
N GLY A 223 19.70 22.39 -3.13
CA GLY A 223 19.83 23.31 -2.00
C GLY A 223 21.29 23.58 -1.61
N SER A 224 22.19 22.60 -1.75
CA SER A 224 23.63 22.81 -1.55
C SER A 224 24.22 23.76 -2.61
N LYS A 225 23.79 23.63 -3.87
CA LYS A 225 24.23 24.51 -4.96
C LYS A 225 23.69 25.93 -4.85
N GLU A 226 22.45 26.13 -4.42
CA GLU A 226 21.90 27.47 -4.15
C GLU A 226 22.65 28.18 -3.01
N ASN A 227 22.97 27.44 -1.94
CA ASN A 227 23.79 27.97 -0.85
C ASN A 227 25.23 28.26 -1.32
N LEU A 228 25.84 27.39 -2.14
CA LEU A 228 27.17 27.64 -2.69
C LEU A 228 27.20 28.85 -3.64
N PHE A 229 26.18 29.01 -4.48
CA PHE A 229 26.07 30.13 -5.41
C PHE A 229 25.87 31.47 -4.67
N THR A 230 25.08 31.48 -3.60
CA THR A 230 24.91 32.67 -2.74
C THR A 230 26.19 33.05 -1.99
N TRP A 231 26.97 32.08 -1.49
CA TRP A 231 28.30 32.36 -0.90
C TRP A 231 29.31 32.88 -1.93
N GLN A 232 29.27 32.37 -3.17
CA GLN A 232 30.17 32.82 -4.24
C GLN A 232 29.80 34.22 -4.76
N GLN A 233 28.53 34.61 -4.68
CA GLN A 233 28.08 35.95 -5.07
C GLN A 233 28.38 37.00 -3.99
N GLN A 234 28.50 36.61 -2.71
CA GLN A 234 28.85 37.50 -1.61
C GLN A 234 30.38 37.68 -1.41
N SER A 235 31.20 36.93 -2.14
CA SER A 235 32.67 36.98 -2.08
C SER A 235 33.34 37.68 -3.27
N GLN A 236 32.58 38.38 -4.12
CA GLN A 236 33.19 39.32 -5.07
C GLN A 236 33.64 40.61 -4.33
N PRO A 237 34.95 40.92 -4.27
CA PRO A 237 35.38 42.23 -3.81
C PRO A 237 34.91 43.27 -4.82
N ALA A 238 34.18 44.28 -4.35
CA ALA A 238 33.90 45.49 -5.11
C ALA A 238 35.25 46.10 -5.52
N THR A 239 35.62 45.96 -6.80
CA THR A 239 36.75 46.67 -7.38
C THR A 239 36.32 48.13 -7.54
N LEU A 240 36.65 48.91 -6.52
CA LEU A 240 36.44 50.35 -6.50
C LEU A 240 37.41 50.98 -7.52
N SER A 241 36.89 51.25 -8.72
CA SER A 241 37.60 51.96 -9.79
C SER A 241 37.84 53.42 -9.37
N VAL A 242 38.90 53.65 -8.60
CA VAL A 242 39.45 54.98 -8.32
C VAL A 242 40.33 55.39 -9.49
N HIS A 243 39.74 55.94 -10.55
CA HIS A 243 40.45 56.77 -11.52
C HIS A 243 39.43 57.61 -12.27
N ASN A 244 39.21 58.85 -11.79
CA ASN A 244 39.07 60.05 -12.61
C ASN A 244 38.74 61.26 -11.73
N LEU A 245 39.33 62.40 -12.13
CA LEU A 245 39.29 63.77 -11.59
C LEU A 245 40.48 64.12 -10.70
N PRO A 246 41.10 65.31 -10.87
CA PRO A 246 40.41 66.57 -11.20
C PRO A 246 41.14 67.53 -12.17
N TYR A 247 40.40 68.45 -12.80
CA TYR A 247 40.74 69.90 -12.83
C TYR A 247 39.60 70.72 -13.49
N HIS A 248 38.96 71.62 -12.75
CA HIS A 248 38.44 72.86 -13.34
C HIS A 248 38.44 73.98 -12.30
N ARG A 249 38.81 75.17 -12.78
CA ARG A 249 39.26 76.36 -12.06
C ARG A 249 38.23 77.50 -12.15
N GLU A 250 38.17 78.29 -11.06
CA GLU A 250 37.69 79.70 -10.88
C GLU A 250 36.18 80.01 -11.08
N GLU A 251 35.48 80.87 -10.32
CA GLU A 251 35.79 82.03 -9.45
C GLU A 251 34.62 82.31 -8.43
N PRO A 252 34.75 83.25 -7.44
CA PRO A 252 33.87 83.41 -6.28
C PRO A 252 32.94 84.64 -6.34
N LEU A 253 31.87 84.67 -5.52
CA LEU A 253 31.17 85.91 -5.14
C LEU A 253 30.58 85.82 -3.72
N LEU A 254 30.81 86.89 -2.95
CA LEU A 254 30.35 87.18 -1.58
C LEU A 254 28.82 87.39 -1.53
N ASP A 255 28.13 87.09 -0.41
CA ASP A 255 27.93 88.03 0.72
C ASP A 255 26.88 87.56 1.77
N GLU A 256 27.18 87.94 3.02
CA GLU A 256 26.34 88.28 4.18
C GLU A 256 25.26 87.38 4.85
N LYS A 257 25.40 87.35 6.20
CA LYS A 257 24.39 87.50 7.29
C LYS A 257 23.78 86.28 8.01
N PHE A 258 24.27 86.08 9.25
CA PHE A 258 23.53 85.60 10.44
C PHE A 258 22.57 86.70 10.98
N PRO A 259 21.74 86.54 12.06
CA PRO A 259 21.48 85.39 12.98
C PRO A 259 19.97 85.15 13.36
N GLN A 260 19.72 84.15 14.23
CA GLN A 260 18.81 84.13 15.42
C GLN A 260 17.88 82.89 15.58
N TYR A 261 18.05 82.19 16.72
CA TYR A 261 17.11 81.25 17.40
C TYR A 261 15.93 82.03 18.07
N PRO A 262 14.84 81.44 18.67
CA PRO A 262 14.75 80.10 19.29
C PRO A 262 13.41 79.29 19.25
N SER A 263 13.55 78.00 19.63
CA SER A 263 12.68 77.16 20.50
C SER A 263 11.34 76.54 20.04
N THR A 264 11.13 75.32 20.60
CA THR A 264 9.90 74.49 20.80
C THR A 264 9.67 73.33 19.80
N ALA A 265 9.13 72.16 20.16
CA ALA A 265 9.09 71.33 21.37
C ALA A 265 8.55 69.94 20.97
N TYR A 266 9.15 68.88 21.53
CA TYR A 266 8.59 67.59 21.99
C TYR A 266 7.43 66.87 21.24
N ARG A 267 7.66 65.62 20.76
CA ARG A 267 6.93 64.39 21.19
C ARG A 267 7.51 63.09 20.59
N PRO A 268 7.85 62.08 21.42
CA PRO A 268 8.04 60.69 20.98
C PRO A 268 6.80 59.83 21.29
N SER A 269 6.49 58.87 20.41
CA SER A 269 5.40 57.89 20.59
C SER A 269 5.93 56.53 21.11
N PRO A 270 5.16 55.79 21.94
CA PRO A 270 5.67 54.73 22.80
C PRO A 270 5.49 53.31 22.22
N GLN A 271 6.33 52.38 22.69
CA GLN A 271 6.24 50.94 22.45
C GLN A 271 5.10 50.27 23.23
N VAL A 272 4.56 49.20 22.65
CA VAL A 272 3.50 48.35 23.22
C VAL A 272 4.11 47.25 24.10
N PRO A 273 3.62 46.99 25.32
CA PRO A 273 4.13 45.94 26.19
C PRO A 273 3.46 44.57 25.93
N TYR A 274 4.28 43.52 25.93
CA TYR A 274 3.86 42.12 26.02
C TYR A 274 3.15 41.84 27.35
N ARG A 275 1.99 41.19 27.32
CA ARG A 275 1.28 40.69 28.51
C ARG A 275 1.28 39.18 28.53
N THR A 276 2.07 38.61 29.43
CA THR A 276 1.99 37.23 29.89
C THR A 276 0.78 37.10 30.81
N THR A 277 -0.08 36.09 30.62
CA THR A 277 -1.06 35.71 31.64
C THR A 277 -1.13 34.19 31.81
N SER A 278 -1.23 33.82 33.07
CA SER A 278 -0.98 32.54 33.72
C SER A 278 -2.09 31.50 33.60
N ILE A 279 -1.65 30.27 33.86
CA ILE A 279 -2.38 29.04 34.18
C ILE A 279 -3.53 29.25 35.19
N THR A 280 -4.64 28.55 34.98
CA THR A 280 -5.54 28.09 36.05
C THR A 280 -6.07 26.67 35.76
N GLN A 281 -5.82 25.77 36.72
CA GLN A 281 -6.42 24.44 36.90
C GLN A 281 -7.86 24.52 37.43
N TYR A 282 -8.50 23.33 37.50
CA TYR A 282 -9.77 22.91 38.14
C TYR A 282 -10.98 22.87 37.20
N ARG A 283 -11.90 21.87 37.22
CA ARG A 283 -12.16 20.70 38.08
C ARG A 283 -13.10 19.74 37.33
N GLU A 284 -13.08 18.46 37.73
CA GLU A 284 -14.08 17.43 37.48
C GLU A 284 -15.54 17.90 37.67
N THR A 285 -16.45 17.38 36.83
CA THR A 285 -17.66 16.66 37.28
C THR A 285 -18.17 15.73 36.18
N SER A 286 -18.41 14.50 36.61
CA SER A 286 -19.16 13.39 36.03
C SER A 286 -20.55 13.72 35.49
N ALA A 287 -20.93 13.01 34.42
CA ALA A 287 -22.24 12.39 34.19
C ALA A 287 -22.05 11.16 33.28
#